data_AF-A0A2E3Q539-F1
#
_entry.id   AF-A0A2E3Q539-F1
#
_cell.length_a   1.000
_cell.length_b   1.000
_cell.length_c   1.000
_cell.angle_alpha   90.00
_cell.angle_beta   90.00
_cell.angle_gamma   90.00
#
_symmetry.space_group_name_H-M   'P 1'
#
loop_
_entity.id
_entity.type
_entity.pdbx_description
1 polymer ?
#
loop_
_entity_poly.entity_id
_entity_poly.type
_entity_poly.pdbx_seq_one_letter_code
_entity_poly.pdbx_strand_id
1 'polypeptide(L)'
;MRSSRPWFTTPAVMMLLSVVAASQAGGDTCGPGNPPCDEPHEGPGCLQPQCCEIVCENDDFCCQTQWDQTCADLAIELCGGVRCPEEGDCLEVHDTGGCIDEDCCELVRMHDPFCGFGTWDEFCVEGAAEWCDATVECPIEPPATAIDEQEPCLERINDGCGPGPDERFMTTLDCGDLIHGKTTTSTPRDVDAFVLDLPPGTPLEVAVRSEFPGRLTLVLGDCEGPIRTRPGPAVEPCGGEVVWTFDVPDGLWYLAMETGIDGRVMRSGLPCDEIDPEDPPDKDEEPEPRVFGLHYLLSVDCVAACPGDLDGDGAVGGADLGLLFVLWGPCSGNCPGDLDGDGQVGGSDLGLLFVAWGDC
;
A
#
# COMPACT_ATOMS: atom_id res chain seq x y z
N MET A 1 37.85 -1.53 -80.03
CA MET A 1 36.69 -1.93 -80.86
C MET A 1 35.41 -1.58 -80.12
N ARG A 2 34.38 -1.16 -80.87
CA ARG A 2 33.13 -0.49 -80.47
C ARG A 2 32.34 -1.16 -79.33
N SER A 3 31.64 -0.33 -78.53
CA SER A 3 30.18 -0.46 -78.24
C SER A 3 29.77 0.62 -77.23
N SER A 4 29.16 1.75 -77.63
CA SER A 4 27.72 2.08 -77.71
C SER A 4 26.93 2.21 -76.38
N ARG A 5 26.41 3.44 -76.17
CA ARG A 5 25.40 3.99 -75.22
C ARG A 5 24.12 3.13 -75.07
N PRO A 6 23.27 3.23 -74.00
CA PRO A 6 22.46 4.42 -73.62
C PRO A 6 22.26 4.64 -72.09
N TRP A 7 22.19 5.86 -71.56
CA TRP A 7 21.01 6.75 -71.43
C TRP A 7 19.71 6.01 -71.12
N PHE A 8 19.50 5.69 -69.84
CA PHE A 8 18.17 5.51 -69.25
C PHE A 8 18.04 6.41 -68.02
N THR A 9 17.06 7.29 -68.12
CA THR A 9 16.53 8.16 -67.08
C THR A 9 15.85 7.33 -66.00
N THR A 10 16.34 7.37 -64.77
CA THR A 10 15.55 7.00 -63.58
C THR A 10 15.07 8.30 -62.92
N PRO A 11 13.76 8.44 -62.63
CA PRO A 11 13.25 9.60 -61.93
C PRO A 11 13.77 9.55 -60.49
N ALA A 12 14.23 10.70 -59.99
CA ALA A 12 14.49 10.88 -58.57
C ALA A 12 13.15 10.72 -57.84
N VAL A 13 12.93 9.57 -57.21
CA VAL A 13 11.89 9.42 -56.18
C VAL A 13 12.43 10.14 -54.96
N MET A 14 11.99 11.38 -54.79
CA MET A 14 12.19 12.15 -53.58
C MET A 14 11.40 11.41 -52.49
N MET A 15 12.06 10.54 -51.73
CA MET A 15 11.51 10.01 -50.49
C MET A 15 11.34 11.22 -49.56
N LEU A 16 10.08 11.68 -49.46
CA LEU A 16 9.63 12.48 -48.33
C LEU A 16 9.82 11.59 -47.10
N LEU A 17 10.93 11.80 -46.40
CA LEU A 17 11.06 11.42 -45.01
C LEU A 17 10.00 12.23 -44.26
N SER A 18 8.84 11.61 -44.04
CA SER A 18 7.90 12.06 -43.03
C SER A 18 8.66 12.00 -41.71
N VAL A 19 9.06 13.16 -41.22
CA VAL A 19 9.43 13.32 -39.83
C VAL A 19 8.14 13.06 -39.06
N VAL A 20 7.99 11.85 -38.54
CA VAL A 20 7.06 11.63 -37.44
C VAL A 20 7.70 12.39 -36.29
N ALA A 21 7.19 13.60 -36.02
CA ALA A 21 7.38 14.19 -34.72
C ALA A 21 6.74 13.21 -33.75
N ALA A 22 7.56 12.51 -32.97
CA ALA A 22 7.08 11.92 -31.74
C ALA A 22 6.45 13.08 -30.96
N SER A 23 5.14 13.02 -30.76
CA SER A 23 4.47 13.84 -29.76
C SER A 23 5.18 13.54 -28.46
N GLN A 24 5.77 14.58 -27.86
CA GLN A 24 6.27 14.47 -26.50
C GLN A 24 5.12 14.02 -25.61
N ALA A 25 5.44 13.13 -24.67
CA ALA A 25 4.58 12.70 -23.60
C ALA A 25 3.97 13.90 -22.85
N GLY A 26 2.73 13.73 -22.38
CA GLY A 26 2.07 14.69 -21.51
C GLY A 26 2.85 14.84 -20.22
N GLY A 27 3.30 16.06 -19.96
CA GLY A 27 3.86 16.55 -18.71
C GLY A 27 3.67 18.06 -18.76
N ASP A 28 3.18 18.65 -17.67
CA ASP A 28 2.89 20.09 -17.44
C ASP A 28 1.43 20.59 -17.56
N THR A 29 0.44 19.78 -17.98
CA THR A 29 -0.95 20.31 -18.09
C THR A 29 -1.81 20.11 -16.83
N CYS A 30 -1.45 19.18 -15.95
CA CYS A 30 -2.20 18.89 -14.73
C CYS A 30 -1.43 19.39 -13.51
N GLY A 31 -2.14 19.89 -12.50
CA GLY A 31 -1.54 20.27 -11.22
C GLY A 31 -1.61 21.75 -10.88
N PRO A 32 -0.85 22.17 -9.84
CA PRO A 32 -0.86 23.53 -9.31
C PRO A 32 -0.61 24.59 -10.38
N GLY A 33 -1.51 25.56 -10.49
CA GLY A 33 -1.49 26.61 -11.51
C GLY A 33 -2.63 26.53 -12.53
N ASN A 34 -3.37 25.42 -12.54
CA ASN A 34 -4.63 25.29 -13.26
C ASN A 34 -5.85 25.55 -12.35
N PRO A 35 -7.01 25.92 -12.91
CA PRO A 35 -8.25 26.06 -12.13
C PRO A 35 -8.81 24.71 -11.61
N PRO A 36 -9.79 24.75 -10.69
CA PRO A 36 -10.42 23.56 -10.12
C PRO A 36 -11.00 22.59 -11.17
N CYS A 37 -10.91 21.29 -10.91
CA CYS A 37 -11.32 20.25 -11.85
C CYS A 37 -12.85 20.12 -12.01
N ASP A 38 -13.62 20.61 -11.04
CA ASP A 38 -15.08 20.54 -11.02
C ASP A 38 -15.77 21.74 -11.70
N GLU A 39 -14.99 22.70 -12.21
CA GLU A 39 -15.49 23.83 -12.98
C GLU A 39 -14.86 23.91 -14.38
N PRO A 40 -15.62 24.27 -15.43
CA PRO A 40 -15.06 24.46 -16.77
C PRO A 40 -14.21 25.75 -16.84
N HIS A 41 -13.11 25.70 -17.59
CA HIS A 41 -12.23 26.84 -17.75
C HIS A 41 -11.57 26.93 -19.13
N GLU A 42 -10.81 28.01 -19.34
CA GLU A 42 -9.99 28.19 -20.55
C GLU A 42 -8.63 27.51 -20.32
N GLY A 43 -8.18 26.69 -21.28
CA GLY A 43 -6.93 25.94 -21.19
C GLY A 43 -7.12 24.45 -20.84
N PRO A 44 -6.14 23.60 -21.15
CA PRO A 44 -6.18 22.17 -20.85
C PRO A 44 -5.79 21.84 -19.41
N GLY A 45 -6.20 20.65 -18.94
CA GLY A 45 -5.90 20.09 -17.63
C GLY A 45 -6.56 20.84 -16.48
N CYS A 46 -6.35 20.43 -15.23
CA CYS A 46 -6.96 21.04 -14.05
C CYS A 46 -6.05 20.92 -12.81
N LEU A 47 -6.49 21.53 -11.70
CA LEU A 47 -5.71 21.69 -10.47
C LEU A 47 -5.23 20.37 -9.84
N GLN A 48 -6.05 19.32 -9.86
CA GLN A 48 -5.77 18.06 -9.15
C GLN A 48 -5.13 17.04 -10.10
N PRO A 49 -3.82 16.70 -9.96
CA PRO A 49 -3.13 15.83 -10.90
C PRO A 49 -3.81 14.48 -11.08
N GLN A 50 -4.13 13.79 -9.98
CA GLN A 50 -4.76 12.47 -10.02
C GLN A 50 -6.14 12.50 -10.71
N CYS A 51 -6.96 13.51 -10.43
CA CYS A 51 -8.26 13.65 -11.09
C CYS A 51 -8.09 14.03 -12.56
N CYS A 52 -7.17 14.94 -12.83
CA CYS A 52 -6.83 15.39 -14.18
C CYS A 52 -6.44 14.20 -15.05
N GLU A 53 -5.51 13.35 -14.61
CA GLU A 53 -5.07 12.16 -15.35
C GLU A 53 -6.22 11.19 -15.64
N ILE A 54 -7.07 10.90 -14.65
CA ILE A 54 -8.25 10.03 -14.83
C ILE A 54 -9.17 10.58 -15.93
N VAL A 55 -9.43 11.89 -15.94
CA VAL A 55 -10.28 12.53 -16.95
C VAL A 55 -9.58 12.54 -18.31
N CYS A 56 -8.28 12.79 -18.35
CA CYS A 56 -7.48 12.85 -19.58
C CYS A 56 -7.35 11.48 -20.25
N GLU A 57 -7.27 10.39 -19.48
CA GLU A 57 -7.36 9.03 -20.01
C GLU A 57 -8.74 8.73 -20.63
N ASN A 58 -9.80 9.38 -20.14
CA ASN A 58 -11.15 9.22 -20.67
C ASN A 58 -11.38 10.04 -21.94
N ASP A 59 -10.98 11.32 -21.91
CA ASP A 59 -11.06 12.24 -23.02
C ASP A 59 -9.80 13.12 -23.12
N ASP A 60 -8.96 12.76 -24.10
CA ASP A 60 -7.72 13.44 -24.45
C ASP A 60 -7.94 14.92 -24.88
N PHE A 61 -9.18 15.31 -25.19
CA PHE A 61 -9.54 16.72 -25.40
C PHE A 61 -9.27 17.58 -24.15
N CYS A 62 -9.49 17.01 -22.96
CA CYS A 62 -9.37 17.72 -21.68
C CYS A 62 -7.92 18.12 -21.38
N CYS A 63 -6.91 17.32 -21.77
CA CYS A 63 -5.48 17.66 -21.64
C CYS A 63 -4.85 18.34 -22.86
N GLN A 64 -5.46 18.26 -24.04
CA GLN A 64 -4.84 18.84 -25.25
C GLN A 64 -5.46 20.15 -25.71
N THR A 65 -6.73 20.38 -25.41
CA THR A 65 -7.48 21.50 -25.97
C THR A 65 -8.05 22.41 -24.90
N GLN A 66 -8.95 21.88 -24.07
CA GLN A 66 -9.69 22.68 -23.10
C GLN A 66 -10.36 21.80 -22.05
N TRP A 67 -10.36 22.27 -20.80
CA TRP A 67 -11.22 21.77 -19.74
C TRP A 67 -12.63 22.37 -19.83
N ASP A 68 -13.50 21.76 -20.64
CA ASP A 68 -14.88 22.23 -20.83
C ASP A 68 -15.87 21.60 -19.84
N GLN A 69 -17.18 21.89 -19.99
CA GLN A 69 -18.20 21.35 -19.10
C GLN A 69 -18.24 19.81 -19.09
N THR A 70 -17.90 19.17 -20.21
CA THR A 70 -17.83 17.71 -20.29
C THR A 70 -16.68 17.18 -19.43
N CYS A 71 -15.52 17.85 -19.47
CA CYS A 71 -14.37 17.50 -18.62
C CYS A 71 -14.72 17.64 -17.13
N ALA A 72 -15.37 18.74 -16.74
CA ALA A 72 -15.81 18.97 -15.37
C ALA A 72 -16.86 17.93 -14.90
N ASP A 73 -17.83 17.59 -15.77
CA ASP A 73 -18.83 16.57 -15.46
C ASP A 73 -18.19 15.17 -15.30
N LEU A 74 -17.20 14.83 -16.14
CA LEU A 74 -16.40 13.62 -16.02
C LEU A 74 -15.60 13.60 -14.72
N ALA A 75 -14.99 14.73 -14.34
CA ALA A 75 -14.25 14.86 -13.08
C ALA A 75 -15.15 14.57 -11.87
N ILE A 76 -16.36 15.12 -11.84
CA ILE A 76 -17.33 14.88 -10.76
C ILE A 76 -17.73 13.39 -10.68
N GLU A 77 -17.89 12.73 -11.83
CA GLU A 77 -18.30 11.32 -11.88
C GLU A 77 -17.15 10.36 -11.51
N LEU A 78 -15.95 10.61 -12.03
CA LEU A 78 -14.83 9.68 -11.96
C LEU A 78 -13.96 9.89 -10.72
N CYS A 79 -13.83 11.13 -10.22
CA CYS A 79 -12.80 11.48 -9.24
C CYS A 79 -13.24 11.42 -7.77
N GLY A 80 -14.47 10.97 -7.45
CA GLY A 80 -15.25 11.14 -6.19
C GLY A 80 -14.59 10.93 -4.80
N GLY A 81 -13.39 11.46 -4.57
CA GLY A 81 -12.51 11.26 -3.43
C GLY A 81 -11.16 12.00 -3.53
N VAL A 82 -10.70 12.35 -4.75
CA VAL A 82 -9.55 13.24 -4.99
C VAL A 82 -9.95 14.67 -4.61
N ARG A 83 -9.22 15.27 -3.67
CA ARG A 83 -9.51 16.61 -3.11
C ARG A 83 -8.26 17.45 -2.85
N CYS A 84 -7.08 16.89 -3.08
CA CYS A 84 -5.81 17.58 -2.96
C CYS A 84 -5.13 17.57 -4.33
N PRO A 85 -4.36 18.61 -4.67
CA PRO A 85 -4.35 19.93 -4.02
C PRO A 85 -5.67 20.71 -4.25
N GLU A 86 -5.89 21.75 -3.45
CA GLU A 86 -6.99 22.72 -3.58
C GLU A 86 -6.49 24.16 -3.44
N GLU A 87 -7.27 25.15 -3.89
CA GLU A 87 -6.85 26.55 -3.76
C GLU A 87 -6.76 26.97 -2.27
N GLY A 88 -5.61 27.49 -1.84
CA GLY A 88 -5.40 28.04 -0.49
C GLY A 88 -4.04 27.69 0.09
N ASP A 89 -3.51 28.55 0.97
CA ASP A 89 -2.24 28.29 1.67
C ASP A 89 -2.48 27.37 2.87
N CYS A 90 -1.70 26.29 3.00
CA CYS A 90 -1.88 25.31 4.06
C CYS A 90 -1.70 25.89 5.47
N LEU A 91 -0.96 26.99 5.60
CA LEU A 91 -0.68 27.66 6.88
C LEU A 91 -1.60 28.86 7.13
N GLU A 92 -2.64 29.06 6.32
CA GLU A 92 -3.66 30.10 6.52
C GLU A 92 -5.08 29.50 6.50
N VAL A 93 -6.03 30.12 7.22
CA VAL A 93 -7.43 29.68 7.23
C VAL A 93 -8.13 30.12 5.95
N HIS A 94 -8.90 29.24 5.31
CA HIS A 94 -9.65 29.53 4.10
C HIS A 94 -10.91 28.68 3.90
N ASP A 95 -11.72 29.03 2.90
CA ASP A 95 -13.09 28.51 2.73
C ASP A 95 -13.17 27.20 1.90
N THR A 96 -12.06 26.75 1.32
CA THR A 96 -11.95 25.49 0.55
C THR A 96 -11.53 24.33 1.46
N GLY A 97 -11.75 23.09 0.98
CA GLY A 97 -11.39 21.87 1.70
C GLY A 97 -10.15 21.21 1.10
N GLY A 98 -8.99 21.53 1.65
CA GLY A 98 -7.67 21.11 1.20
C GLY A 98 -6.71 22.30 1.24
N CYS A 99 -5.54 22.21 0.63
CA CYS A 99 -4.65 23.34 0.40
C CYS A 99 -3.76 23.09 -0.82
N ILE A 100 -2.96 24.08 -1.25
CA ILE A 100 -2.28 24.08 -2.56
C ILE A 100 -1.10 23.13 -2.65
N ASP A 101 -0.52 22.78 -1.51
CA ASP A 101 0.52 21.77 -1.39
C ASP A 101 -0.16 20.40 -1.26
N GLU A 102 -0.04 19.55 -2.29
CA GLU A 102 -0.74 18.26 -2.37
C GLU A 102 -0.36 17.34 -1.22
N ASP A 103 0.93 17.26 -0.91
CA ASP A 103 1.46 16.35 0.11
C ASP A 103 1.02 16.80 1.50
N CYS A 104 1.15 18.10 1.79
CA CYS A 104 0.64 18.69 3.01
C CYS A 104 -0.88 18.50 3.15
N CYS A 105 -1.62 18.73 2.06
CA CYS A 105 -3.07 18.58 2.03
C CYS A 105 -3.50 17.15 2.35
N GLU A 106 -2.90 16.14 1.70
CA GLU A 106 -3.23 14.74 1.98
C GLU A 106 -2.76 14.32 3.38
N LEU A 107 -1.65 14.86 3.89
CA LEU A 107 -1.16 14.59 5.24
C LEU A 107 -2.09 15.15 6.32
N VAL A 108 -2.51 16.41 6.21
CA VAL A 108 -3.46 16.99 7.17
C VAL A 108 -4.80 16.28 7.08
N ARG A 109 -5.27 15.97 5.86
CA ARG A 109 -6.51 15.22 5.64
C ARG A 109 -6.46 13.80 6.17
N MET A 110 -5.30 13.17 6.14
CA MET A 110 -5.07 11.85 6.70
C MET A 110 -5.34 11.85 8.21
N HIS A 111 -4.92 12.87 8.93
CA HIS A 111 -5.18 12.98 10.35
C HIS A 111 -6.59 13.53 10.66
N ASP A 112 -7.06 14.53 9.92
CA ASP A 112 -8.43 15.05 10.02
C ASP A 112 -9.13 15.12 8.66
N PRO A 113 -9.99 14.13 8.35
CA PRO A 113 -10.73 14.10 7.10
C PRO A 113 -11.59 15.35 6.86
N PHE A 114 -12.02 16.07 7.90
CA PHE A 114 -12.82 17.29 7.73
C PHE A 114 -12.04 18.39 7.00
N CYS A 115 -10.71 18.43 7.11
CA CYS A 115 -9.87 19.40 6.40
C CYS A 115 -9.94 19.24 4.86
N GLY A 116 -10.41 18.09 4.34
CA GLY A 116 -10.64 17.86 2.91
C GLY A 116 -12.11 17.91 2.45
N PHE A 117 -13.06 18.22 3.34
CA PHE A 117 -14.50 18.31 3.00
C PHE A 117 -15.18 19.57 3.51
N GLY A 118 -14.68 20.14 4.61
CA GLY A 118 -15.12 21.39 5.19
C GLY A 118 -14.26 22.56 4.74
N THR A 119 -14.30 23.63 5.52
CA THR A 119 -13.38 24.77 5.38
C THR A 119 -12.05 24.43 6.05
N TRP A 120 -10.93 24.80 5.45
CA TRP A 120 -9.61 24.72 6.06
C TRP A 120 -9.51 25.70 7.23
N ASP A 121 -9.75 25.19 8.45
CA ASP A 121 -9.90 26.00 9.67
C ASP A 121 -8.63 26.05 10.53
N GLU A 122 -8.74 26.62 11.74
CA GLU A 122 -7.60 26.79 12.65
C GLU A 122 -6.94 25.46 13.05
N PHE A 123 -7.69 24.36 13.08
CA PHE A 123 -7.15 23.04 13.38
C PHE A 123 -6.39 22.45 12.19
N CYS A 124 -6.89 22.68 10.97
CA CYS A 124 -6.19 22.28 9.75
C CYS A 124 -4.85 23.02 9.61
N VAL A 125 -4.82 24.33 9.91
CA VAL A 125 -3.59 25.13 9.93
C VAL A 125 -2.63 24.68 11.03
N GLU A 126 -3.12 24.35 12.22
CA GLU A 126 -2.28 23.84 13.31
C GLU A 126 -1.65 22.49 12.94
N GLY A 127 -2.45 21.57 12.39
CA GLY A 127 -1.95 20.28 11.87
C GLY A 127 -0.95 20.48 10.72
N ALA A 128 -1.23 21.40 9.80
CA ALA A 128 -0.32 21.72 8.71
C ALA A 128 1.03 22.25 9.21
N ALA A 129 1.01 23.17 10.18
CA ALA A 129 2.22 23.71 10.78
C ALA A 129 3.03 22.65 11.56
N GLU A 130 2.36 21.60 12.05
CA GLU A 130 3.02 20.49 12.75
C GLU A 130 3.61 19.47 11.77
N TRP A 131 2.91 19.17 10.67
CA TRP A 131 3.23 18.01 9.83
C TRP A 131 3.81 18.35 8.46
N CYS A 132 3.48 19.48 7.85
CA CYS A 132 3.79 19.74 6.43
C CYS A 132 5.23 20.17 6.14
N ASP A 133 5.90 20.81 7.10
CA ASP A 133 7.34 21.08 7.05
C ASP A 133 8.15 20.03 7.84
N ALA A 134 7.48 19.00 8.37
CA ALA A 134 8.12 17.95 9.12
C ALA A 134 8.47 16.79 8.19
N THR A 135 9.75 16.61 7.91
CA THR A 135 10.24 15.30 7.48
C THR A 135 10.17 14.37 8.69
N VAL A 136 9.27 13.39 8.63
CA VAL A 136 9.08 12.37 9.65
C VAL A 136 10.07 11.24 9.36
N GLU A 137 11.32 11.46 9.79
CA GLU A 137 12.41 10.49 9.65
C GLU A 137 12.60 9.66 10.93
N CYS A 138 12.41 8.35 10.80
CA CYS A 138 12.71 7.37 11.84
C CYS A 138 13.31 6.11 11.21
N PRO A 139 14.53 6.23 10.64
CA PRO A 139 15.12 5.16 9.85
C PRO A 139 15.13 3.85 10.63
N ILE A 140 14.48 2.84 10.05
CA ILE A 140 14.47 1.48 10.54
C ILE A 140 15.81 0.86 10.15
N GLU A 141 16.63 0.57 11.15
CA GLU A 141 17.81 -0.27 10.94
C GLU A 141 17.39 -1.74 11.06
N PRO A 142 17.38 -2.51 9.95
CA PRO A 142 16.91 -3.89 9.99
C PRO A 142 17.88 -4.76 10.80
N PRO A 143 17.36 -5.65 11.66
CA PRO A 143 18.19 -6.68 12.27
C PRO A 143 18.86 -7.55 11.21
N ALA A 144 20.04 -8.10 11.50
CA ALA A 144 20.77 -8.95 10.55
C ALA A 144 20.04 -10.26 10.17
N THR A 145 18.99 -10.62 10.91
CA THR A 145 18.12 -11.76 10.63
C THR A 145 16.94 -11.41 9.73
N ALA A 146 16.69 -10.12 9.48
CA ALA A 146 15.59 -9.70 8.63
C ALA A 146 15.85 -10.11 7.18
N ILE A 147 14.82 -10.64 6.54
CA ILE A 147 14.79 -10.96 5.12
C ILE A 147 14.48 -9.65 4.39
N ASP A 148 15.39 -9.28 3.50
CA ASP A 148 15.23 -8.13 2.61
C ASP A 148 14.45 -8.58 1.37
N GLU A 149 13.34 -7.89 1.08
CA GLU A 149 12.49 -8.19 -0.08
C GLU A 149 13.19 -7.92 -1.41
N GLN A 150 14.29 -7.15 -1.39
CA GLN A 150 15.07 -6.78 -2.58
C GLN A 150 14.19 -6.15 -3.68
N GLU A 151 13.15 -5.44 -3.27
CA GLU A 151 12.29 -4.69 -4.16
C GLU A 151 12.98 -3.38 -4.57
N PRO A 152 13.31 -3.22 -5.86
CA PRO A 152 13.78 -1.94 -6.38
C PRO A 152 12.65 -0.91 -6.28
N CYS A 153 13.03 0.36 -6.22
CA CYS A 153 12.03 1.42 -6.18
C CYS A 153 11.09 1.43 -7.39
N LEU A 154 9.81 1.70 -7.12
CA LEU A 154 8.70 1.76 -8.09
C LEU A 154 8.41 0.43 -8.82
N GLU A 155 9.25 -0.58 -8.62
CA GLU A 155 8.94 -1.96 -8.99
C GLU A 155 8.02 -2.51 -7.91
N ARG A 156 6.87 -3.06 -8.30
CA ARG A 156 5.81 -3.55 -7.40
C ARG A 156 5.74 -5.07 -7.48
N ILE A 157 6.74 -5.74 -6.93
CA ILE A 157 7.04 -7.14 -7.24
C ILE A 157 6.08 -8.13 -6.57
N ASN A 158 5.28 -7.72 -5.58
CA ASN A 158 4.46 -8.59 -4.73
C ASN A 158 3.04 -8.03 -4.42
N ASP A 159 2.43 -7.28 -5.33
CA ASP A 159 1.10 -6.62 -5.25
C ASP A 159 -0.14 -7.48 -4.88
N GLY A 160 0.02 -8.79 -4.71
CA GLY A 160 -1.07 -9.71 -4.39
C GLY A 160 -2.00 -9.95 -5.58
N CYS A 161 -3.14 -9.27 -5.64
CA CYS A 161 -4.12 -9.44 -6.73
C CYS A 161 -4.07 -8.27 -7.73
N GLY A 162 -2.92 -8.08 -8.38
CA GLY A 162 -2.72 -7.09 -9.44
C GLY A 162 -3.64 -7.27 -10.67
N PRO A 163 -3.78 -6.24 -11.52
CA PRO A 163 -4.67 -6.26 -12.69
C PRO A 163 -4.27 -7.31 -13.74
N GLY A 164 -2.97 -7.64 -13.87
CA GLY A 164 -2.46 -8.69 -14.75
C GLY A 164 -2.32 -10.06 -14.05
N PRO A 165 -2.48 -11.20 -14.76
CA PRO A 165 -2.18 -12.52 -14.20
C PRO A 165 -0.69 -12.71 -13.86
N ASP A 166 0.20 -11.95 -14.51
CA ASP A 166 1.63 -11.93 -14.24
C ASP A 166 2.01 -10.97 -13.10
N GLU A 167 1.07 -10.16 -12.61
CA GLU A 167 1.20 -9.21 -11.48
C GLU A 167 0.57 -9.79 -10.20
N ARG A 168 0.22 -11.08 -10.20
CA ARG A 168 -0.35 -11.78 -9.05
C ARG A 168 0.71 -12.51 -8.26
N PHE A 169 1.66 -11.75 -7.71
CA PHE A 169 2.74 -12.30 -6.91
C PHE A 169 2.47 -12.12 -5.42
N MET A 170 2.77 -13.16 -4.66
CA MET A 170 2.68 -13.17 -3.20
C MET A 170 3.96 -13.80 -2.66
N THR A 171 4.56 -13.17 -1.66
CA THR A 171 5.72 -13.70 -0.95
C THR A 171 5.25 -14.75 0.06
N THR A 172 5.90 -15.91 0.09
CA THR A 172 5.60 -16.93 1.10
C THR A 172 6.44 -16.66 2.35
N LEU A 173 5.79 -16.60 3.52
CA LEU A 173 6.45 -16.45 4.82
C LEU A 173 6.36 -17.73 5.64
N ASP A 174 7.42 -17.98 6.40
CA ASP A 174 7.51 -19.01 7.43
C ASP A 174 7.36 -18.40 8.83
N CYS A 175 7.02 -19.24 9.81
CA CYS A 175 6.93 -18.81 11.20
C CYS A 175 8.29 -18.33 11.75
N GLY A 176 8.28 -17.17 12.42
CA GLY A 176 9.48 -16.50 12.94
C GLY A 176 10.21 -15.65 11.90
N ASP A 177 9.67 -15.53 10.68
CA ASP A 177 10.21 -14.63 9.68
C ASP A 177 10.06 -13.18 10.13
N LEU A 178 11.10 -12.41 9.84
CA LEU A 178 11.13 -10.98 10.01
C LEU A 178 11.43 -10.38 8.63
N ILE A 179 10.46 -9.70 8.04
CA ILE A 179 10.59 -9.03 6.75
C ILE A 179 10.99 -7.59 6.97
N HIS A 180 12.02 -7.14 6.25
CA HIS A 180 12.34 -5.74 6.03
C HIS A 180 11.91 -5.40 4.62
N GLY A 181 10.72 -4.79 4.53
CA GLY A 181 10.11 -4.43 3.26
C GLY A 181 10.19 -2.94 3.00
N LYS A 182 9.84 -2.56 1.77
CA LYS A 182 9.88 -1.18 1.30
C LYS A 182 8.65 -0.93 0.46
N THR A 183 8.00 0.20 0.67
CA THR A 183 6.83 0.58 -0.14
C THR A 183 7.12 1.90 -0.86
N THR A 184 7.03 1.91 -2.18
CA THR A 184 7.27 3.09 -3.04
C THR A 184 6.27 3.14 -4.19
N THR A 185 5.66 4.31 -4.44
CA THR A 185 4.67 4.41 -5.52
C THR A 185 4.63 5.80 -6.13
N SER A 186 4.64 5.86 -7.46
CA SER A 186 4.35 7.07 -8.24
C SER A 186 2.90 7.08 -8.75
N THR A 187 2.35 5.91 -9.11
CA THR A 187 0.91 5.55 -9.25
C THR A 187 0.80 4.03 -9.56
N PRO A 188 -0.39 3.39 -9.44
CA PRO A 188 -1.18 3.21 -8.22
C PRO A 188 -0.53 2.19 -7.24
N ARG A 189 -0.87 2.30 -5.95
CA ARG A 189 -0.62 1.37 -4.80
C ARG A 189 0.43 0.27 -4.98
N ASP A 190 1.56 0.45 -4.32
CA ASP A 190 2.47 -0.63 -3.98
C ASP A 190 1.97 -1.37 -2.73
N VAL A 191 1.72 -2.68 -2.86
CA VAL A 191 1.11 -3.53 -1.82
C VAL A 191 1.96 -4.77 -1.62
N ASP A 192 2.47 -4.95 -0.40
CA ASP A 192 3.22 -6.16 -0.08
C ASP A 192 2.28 -7.27 0.36
N ALA A 193 2.08 -8.27 -0.51
CA ALA A 193 1.21 -9.41 -0.25
C ALA A 193 1.99 -10.65 0.19
N PHE A 194 1.62 -11.16 1.36
CA PHE A 194 2.24 -12.30 2.03
C PHE A 194 1.27 -13.46 2.20
N VAL A 195 1.72 -14.68 1.90
CA VAL A 195 0.99 -15.92 2.16
C VAL A 195 1.74 -16.78 3.16
N LEU A 196 1.00 -17.44 4.07
CA LEU A 196 1.55 -18.40 5.01
C LEU A 196 0.89 -19.76 4.81
N ASP A 197 1.71 -20.81 4.73
CA ASP A 197 1.24 -22.20 4.61
C ASP A 197 1.00 -22.81 6.01
N LEU A 198 -0.06 -22.34 6.66
CA LEU A 198 -0.45 -22.79 8.01
C LEU A 198 -1.83 -23.44 8.01
N PRO A 199 -2.08 -24.43 8.90
CA PRO A 199 -3.40 -25.01 9.07
C PRO A 199 -4.44 -23.94 9.48
N PRO A 200 -5.65 -23.95 8.90
CA PRO A 200 -6.73 -23.08 9.34
C PRO A 200 -6.99 -23.20 10.85
N GLY A 201 -7.25 -22.07 11.51
CA GLY A 201 -7.45 -21.99 12.96
C GLY A 201 -6.16 -21.93 13.79
N THR A 202 -4.98 -21.94 13.15
CA THR A 202 -3.71 -21.70 13.85
C THR A 202 -3.67 -20.23 14.30
N PRO A 203 -3.41 -19.92 15.60
CA PRO A 203 -3.22 -18.55 16.04
C PRO A 203 -1.96 -17.96 15.40
N LEU A 204 -2.10 -16.79 14.81
CA LEU A 204 -1.02 -16.05 14.17
C LEU A 204 -0.91 -14.68 14.84
N GLU A 205 0.30 -14.32 15.23
CA GLU A 205 0.64 -12.98 15.66
C GLU A 205 1.50 -12.32 14.58
N VAL A 206 1.08 -11.15 14.14
CA VAL A 206 1.85 -10.33 13.21
C VAL A 206 2.16 -9.02 13.92
N ALA A 207 3.43 -8.64 13.98
CA ALA A 207 3.84 -7.37 14.51
C ALA A 207 4.44 -6.51 13.40
N VAL A 208 4.10 -5.22 13.38
CA VAL A 208 4.58 -4.31 12.35
C VAL A 208 4.92 -2.95 12.91
N ARG A 209 5.98 -2.35 12.37
CA ARG A 209 6.29 -0.93 12.53
C ARG A 209 6.75 -0.37 11.19
N SER A 210 6.41 0.88 10.90
CA SER A 210 6.69 1.51 9.61
C SER A 210 7.19 2.94 9.78
N GLU A 211 7.96 3.38 8.78
CA GLU A 211 8.39 4.78 8.65
C GLU A 211 7.30 5.68 8.04
N PHE A 212 6.23 5.07 7.52
CA PHE A 212 5.09 5.69 6.87
C PHE A 212 3.77 5.23 7.52
N PRO A 213 2.64 5.95 7.31
CA PRO A 213 1.31 5.50 7.69
C PRO A 213 0.96 4.20 6.98
N GLY A 214 0.95 3.11 7.74
CA GLY A 214 0.73 1.76 7.22
C GLY A 214 -0.58 1.16 7.71
N ARG A 215 -0.99 0.06 7.09
CA ARG A 215 -2.04 -0.81 7.63
C ARG A 215 -1.85 -2.25 7.23
N LEU A 216 -2.33 -3.15 8.08
CA LEU A 216 -2.49 -4.56 7.73
C LEU A 216 -3.91 -4.83 7.27
N THR A 217 -4.05 -5.64 6.21
CA THR A 217 -5.35 -6.15 5.74
C THR A 217 -5.24 -7.63 5.44
N LEU A 218 -6.23 -8.41 5.87
CA LEU A 218 -6.36 -9.78 5.39
C LEU A 218 -7.30 -9.82 4.21
N VAL A 219 -6.81 -10.36 3.10
CA VAL A 219 -7.56 -10.55 1.89
C VAL A 219 -7.90 -12.03 1.76
N LEU A 220 -9.18 -12.33 1.59
CA LEU A 220 -9.75 -13.67 1.55
C LEU A 220 -10.35 -13.94 0.18
N GLY A 221 -10.09 -15.13 -0.35
CA GLY A 221 -10.61 -15.58 -1.64
C GLY A 221 -9.56 -15.55 -2.76
N ASP A 222 -9.99 -15.99 -3.93
CA ASP A 222 -9.18 -15.99 -5.15
C ASP A 222 -9.15 -14.61 -5.79
N CYS A 223 -8.06 -14.26 -6.49
CA CYS A 223 -7.96 -13.02 -7.24
C CYS A 223 -9.00 -12.88 -8.37
N GLU A 224 -9.56 -13.98 -8.88
CA GLU A 224 -10.70 -13.96 -9.81
C GLU A 224 -12.04 -13.65 -9.11
N GLY A 225 -12.06 -13.68 -7.78
CA GLY A 225 -13.18 -13.33 -6.95
C GLY A 225 -14.12 -14.50 -6.60
N PRO A 226 -15.00 -14.30 -5.59
CA PRO A 226 -15.17 -13.08 -4.83
C PRO A 226 -14.07 -12.88 -3.77
N ILE A 227 -13.46 -11.69 -3.78
CA ILE A 227 -12.53 -11.26 -2.73
C ILE A 227 -13.32 -10.64 -1.57
N ARG A 228 -12.91 -10.91 -0.34
CA ARG A 228 -13.38 -10.23 0.87
C ARG A 228 -12.18 -9.72 1.64
N THR A 229 -12.30 -8.55 2.24
CA THR A 229 -11.23 -7.99 3.09
C THR A 229 -11.67 -7.95 4.54
N ARG A 230 -10.74 -8.28 5.43
CA ARG A 230 -10.85 -8.07 6.88
C ARG A 230 -9.79 -7.03 7.26
N PRO A 231 -10.18 -5.79 7.57
CA PRO A 231 -9.22 -4.77 7.97
C PRO A 231 -8.55 -5.15 9.29
N GLY A 232 -7.23 -5.02 9.33
CA GLY A 232 -6.39 -5.10 10.53
C GLY A 232 -6.13 -3.70 11.11
N PRO A 233 -5.14 -3.58 12.00
CA PRO A 233 -4.79 -2.29 12.59
C PRO A 233 -4.07 -1.37 11.61
N ALA A 234 -4.23 -0.06 11.83
CA ALA A 234 -3.37 0.96 11.26
C ALA A 234 -2.06 1.07 12.06
N VAL A 235 -1.00 1.50 11.38
CA VAL A 235 0.36 1.63 11.88
C VAL A 235 0.75 3.09 11.75
N GLU A 236 0.94 3.74 12.89
CA GLU A 236 1.39 5.14 12.91
C GLU A 236 2.86 5.22 12.48
N PRO A 237 3.21 6.19 11.60
CA PRO A 237 4.60 6.39 11.18
C PRO A 237 5.46 6.71 12.40
N CYS A 238 6.64 6.09 12.47
CA CYS A 238 7.58 6.29 13.59
C CYS A 238 7.00 5.96 14.98
N GLY A 239 5.90 5.22 15.00
CA GLY A 239 5.26 4.74 16.21
C GLY A 239 6.02 3.56 16.83
N GLY A 240 5.42 3.03 17.90
CA GLY A 240 5.79 1.71 18.40
C GLY A 240 5.33 0.60 17.46
N GLU A 241 5.81 -0.60 17.73
CA GLU A 241 5.32 -1.81 17.08
C GLU A 241 3.83 -2.03 17.41
N VAL A 242 3.06 -2.32 16.35
CA VAL A 242 1.64 -2.65 16.41
C VAL A 242 1.50 -4.15 16.21
N VAL A 243 0.86 -4.81 17.18
CA VAL A 243 0.67 -6.26 17.18
C VAL A 243 -0.77 -6.59 16.81
N TRP A 244 -0.94 -7.55 15.90
CA TRP A 244 -2.22 -8.07 15.47
C TRP A 244 -2.26 -9.59 15.58
N THR A 245 -3.11 -10.09 16.47
CA THR A 245 -3.36 -11.53 16.62
C THR A 245 -4.65 -11.93 15.93
N PHE A 246 -4.60 -13.02 15.15
CA PHE A 246 -5.79 -13.60 14.53
C PHE A 246 -5.61 -15.08 14.19
N ASP A 247 -6.71 -15.80 14.05
CA ASP A 247 -6.69 -17.19 13.57
C ASP A 247 -6.55 -17.25 12.05
N VAL A 248 -5.67 -18.13 11.56
CA VAL A 248 -5.47 -18.42 10.13
C VAL A 248 -6.83 -18.78 9.49
N PRO A 249 -7.27 -18.03 8.45
CA PRO A 249 -8.56 -18.27 7.81
C PRO A 249 -8.65 -19.62 7.09
N ASP A 250 -9.88 -20.11 6.91
CA ASP A 250 -10.16 -21.18 5.96
C ASP A 250 -10.04 -20.67 4.51
N GLY A 251 -9.48 -21.51 3.62
CA GLY A 251 -9.43 -21.24 2.18
C GLY A 251 -8.22 -20.42 1.75
N LEU A 252 -8.31 -19.78 0.58
CA LEU A 252 -7.25 -18.91 0.05
C LEU A 252 -7.29 -17.56 0.77
N TRP A 253 -6.13 -17.09 1.19
CA TRP A 253 -5.95 -15.79 1.82
C TRP A 253 -4.52 -15.30 1.65
N TYR A 254 -4.33 -14.00 1.82
CA TYR A 254 -3.03 -13.37 2.00
C TYR A 254 -3.14 -12.18 2.96
N LEU A 255 -2.06 -11.89 3.65
CA LEU A 255 -1.85 -10.67 4.43
C LEU A 255 -1.29 -9.60 3.51
N ALA A 256 -1.86 -8.41 3.53
CA ALA A 256 -1.38 -7.27 2.77
C ALA A 256 -0.88 -6.21 3.75
N MET A 257 0.36 -5.77 3.57
CA MET A 257 0.86 -4.50 4.11
C MET A 257 0.62 -3.43 3.05
N GLU A 258 -0.05 -2.36 3.43
CA GLU A 258 -0.44 -1.28 2.52
C GLU A 258 -0.14 0.07 3.16
N THR A 259 0.07 1.10 2.35
CA THR A 259 0.00 2.48 2.84
C THR A 259 -1.44 2.84 3.20
N GLY A 260 -1.64 3.43 4.37
CA GLY A 260 -2.98 3.75 4.82
C GLY A 260 -3.08 4.14 6.28
N ILE A 261 -4.29 4.54 6.64
CA ILE A 261 -4.73 4.83 7.99
C ILE A 261 -5.96 4.00 8.31
N ASP A 262 -6.47 4.12 9.54
CA ASP A 262 -7.67 3.41 9.95
C ASP A 262 -8.83 3.69 8.98
N GLY A 263 -9.36 2.61 8.39
CA GLY A 263 -10.47 2.67 7.44
C GLY A 263 -10.17 3.22 6.04
N ARG A 264 -8.96 3.70 5.71
CA ARG A 264 -8.62 4.28 4.39
C ARG A 264 -7.27 3.83 3.86
N VAL A 265 -7.23 3.36 2.60
CA VAL A 265 -5.97 3.06 1.88
C VAL A 265 -5.47 4.33 1.20
N MET A 266 -4.17 4.58 1.28
CA MET A 266 -3.51 5.63 0.50
C MET A 266 -3.13 5.09 -0.88
N ARG A 267 -3.04 5.98 -1.86
CA ARG A 267 -2.79 5.60 -3.27
C ARG A 267 -1.60 6.33 -3.88
N SER A 268 -1.07 7.31 -3.17
CA SER A 268 0.04 8.19 -3.53
C SER A 268 0.73 8.66 -2.24
N GLY A 269 1.91 9.27 -2.36
CA GLY A 269 2.59 9.92 -1.24
C GLY A 269 3.78 9.17 -0.63
N LEU A 270 4.39 8.22 -1.36
CA LEU A 270 5.69 7.63 -1.01
C LEU A 270 6.62 7.60 -2.24
N PRO A 271 7.11 8.78 -2.69
CA PRO A 271 8.07 8.84 -3.78
C PRO A 271 9.40 8.22 -3.34
N CYS A 272 10.03 7.48 -4.25
CA CYS A 272 11.35 6.92 -4.00
C CYS A 272 12.46 7.97 -4.20
N ASP A 273 13.46 7.97 -3.32
CA ASP A 273 14.67 8.79 -3.38
C ASP A 273 15.95 8.00 -3.75
N GLU A 274 15.84 6.68 -3.96
CA GLU A 274 16.92 5.86 -4.48
C GLU A 274 17.08 6.07 -5.99
N ILE A 275 18.27 6.58 -6.36
CA ILE A 275 18.70 6.64 -7.75
C ILE A 275 18.93 5.20 -8.22
N ASP A 276 18.10 4.72 -9.16
CA ASP A 276 18.39 3.47 -9.85
C ASP A 276 19.77 3.59 -10.53
N PRO A 277 20.77 2.78 -10.14
CA PRO A 277 22.09 2.84 -10.75
C PRO A 277 22.10 2.37 -12.21
N GLU A 278 21.10 1.61 -12.65
CA GLU A 278 20.93 1.14 -14.03
C GLU A 278 20.11 2.13 -14.90
N ASP A 279 19.21 2.91 -14.28
CA ASP A 279 18.42 3.98 -14.93
C ASP A 279 18.30 5.26 -14.07
N PRO A 280 19.40 6.01 -13.86
CA PRO A 280 19.37 7.19 -12.99
C PRO A 280 18.52 8.30 -13.61
N PRO A 281 17.74 9.06 -12.80
CA PRO A 281 17.00 10.22 -13.31
C PRO A 281 17.96 11.19 -14.02
N ASP A 282 17.46 11.88 -15.05
CA ASP A 282 18.27 12.83 -15.79
C ASP A 282 18.80 13.90 -14.82
N LYS A 283 20.00 14.44 -15.04
CA LYS A 283 20.75 15.23 -14.04
C LYS A 283 20.06 16.50 -13.51
N ASP A 284 18.88 16.80 -14.05
CA ASP A 284 18.10 18.00 -13.80
C ASP A 284 16.76 17.69 -13.08
N GLU A 285 16.42 16.42 -12.78
CA GLU A 285 15.30 16.04 -11.91
C GLU A 285 15.81 15.80 -10.47
N GLU A 286 15.48 16.72 -9.56
CA GLU A 286 15.68 16.51 -8.12
C GLU A 286 14.71 15.41 -7.64
N PRO A 287 15.14 14.47 -6.77
CA PRO A 287 14.20 13.49 -6.20
C PRO A 287 13.08 14.24 -5.48
N GLU A 288 11.84 13.79 -5.66
CA GLU A 288 10.68 14.42 -5.04
C GLU A 288 10.86 14.48 -3.51
N PRO A 289 10.51 15.60 -2.86
CA PRO A 289 10.61 15.71 -1.42
C PRO A 289 9.71 14.66 -0.76
N ARG A 290 10.29 13.87 0.14
CA ARG A 290 9.57 12.84 0.91
C ARG A 290 9.25 13.33 2.31
N VAL A 291 8.00 13.14 2.72
CA VAL A 291 7.52 13.41 4.09
C VAL A 291 7.87 12.26 5.02
N PHE A 292 7.72 11.02 4.55
CA PHE A 292 7.93 9.80 5.33
C PHE A 292 9.17 9.03 4.89
N GLY A 293 9.56 8.07 5.73
CA GLY A 293 10.41 6.98 5.24
C GLY A 293 9.61 5.95 4.46
N LEU A 294 10.31 4.96 3.91
CA LEU A 294 9.77 4.00 2.94
C LEU A 294 9.77 2.57 3.49
N HIS A 295 10.43 2.34 4.63
CA HIS A 295 10.64 0.99 5.14
C HIS A 295 9.63 0.62 6.21
N TYR A 296 9.41 -0.69 6.32
CA TYR A 296 8.72 -1.28 7.45
C TYR A 296 9.45 -2.56 7.89
N LEU A 297 9.20 -2.96 9.14
CA LEU A 297 9.54 -4.28 9.63
C LEU A 297 8.25 -5.00 10.00
N LEU A 298 8.07 -6.18 9.43
CA LEU A 298 6.94 -7.05 9.69
C LEU A 298 7.48 -8.37 10.24
N SER A 299 7.14 -8.70 11.48
CA SER A 299 7.40 -10.03 12.04
C SER A 299 6.14 -10.87 11.93
N VAL A 300 6.34 -12.16 11.64
CA VAL A 300 5.29 -13.15 11.74
C VAL A 300 5.67 -14.18 12.74
N ASP A 301 5.07 -14.07 13.92
CA ASP A 301 5.20 -15.03 14.97
C ASP A 301 3.95 -15.89 14.93
N CYS A 302 4.10 -17.07 14.34
CA CYS A 302 3.19 -18.13 14.68
C CYS A 302 3.47 -18.41 16.15
N VAL A 303 2.58 -17.96 17.02
CA VAL A 303 2.44 -18.60 18.32
C VAL A 303 2.21 -20.04 17.94
N ALA A 304 3.26 -20.87 18.03
CA ALA A 304 3.13 -22.29 17.82
C ALA A 304 1.90 -22.62 18.63
N ALA A 305 0.83 -23.09 17.98
CA ALA A 305 -0.39 -23.43 18.68
C ALA A 305 0.09 -24.44 19.71
N CYS A 306 0.34 -23.96 20.93
CA CYS A 306 0.89 -24.71 22.02
C CYS A 306 -0.39 -25.18 22.64
N PRO A 307 -0.96 -26.29 22.14
CA PRO A 307 -2.33 -26.61 22.50
C PRO A 307 -2.35 -26.87 24.01
N GLY A 308 -1.21 -27.29 24.57
CA GLY A 308 -0.97 -27.42 25.99
C GLY A 308 -0.58 -26.15 26.75
N ASP A 309 -0.50 -24.95 26.17
CA ASP A 309 -0.33 -23.68 26.90
C ASP A 309 -1.73 -23.16 27.25
N LEU A 310 -2.20 -23.57 28.43
CA LEU A 310 -3.57 -23.35 28.89
C LEU A 310 -3.72 -22.06 29.68
N ASP A 311 -2.63 -21.47 30.19
CA ASP A 311 -2.65 -20.14 30.82
C ASP A 311 -2.14 -19.00 29.95
N GLY A 312 -1.59 -19.30 28.78
CA GLY A 312 -1.16 -18.34 27.78
C GLY A 312 0.15 -17.65 28.15
N ASP A 313 1.03 -18.31 28.90
CA ASP A 313 2.30 -17.75 29.36
C ASP A 313 3.46 -17.94 28.38
N GLY A 314 3.21 -18.59 27.25
CA GLY A 314 4.19 -18.86 26.21
C GLY A 314 5.04 -20.11 26.46
N ALA A 315 4.65 -20.97 27.40
CA ALA A 315 5.31 -22.26 27.61
C ALA A 315 4.31 -23.34 28.05
N VAL A 316 4.53 -24.58 27.62
CA VAL A 316 3.79 -25.74 28.14
C VAL A 316 4.54 -26.34 29.32
N GLY A 317 4.00 -26.12 30.51
CA GLY A 317 4.66 -26.48 31.76
C GLY A 317 3.76 -27.02 32.86
N GLY A 318 4.25 -26.86 34.10
CA GLY A 318 3.56 -27.37 35.28
C GLY A 318 2.26 -26.63 35.61
N ALA A 319 2.14 -25.38 35.17
CA ALA A 319 0.93 -24.57 35.36
C ALA A 319 -0.20 -25.10 34.46
N ASP A 320 0.10 -25.37 33.20
CA ASP A 320 -0.84 -25.95 32.23
C ASP A 320 -1.25 -27.36 32.59
N LEU A 321 -0.31 -28.19 33.03
CA LEU A 321 -0.62 -29.51 33.54
C LEU A 321 -1.64 -29.42 34.71
N GLY A 322 -1.47 -28.42 35.58
CA GLY A 322 -2.42 -28.12 36.64
C GLY A 322 -3.81 -27.76 36.10
N LEU A 323 -3.87 -26.89 35.09
CA LEU A 323 -5.11 -26.48 34.43
C LEU A 323 -5.80 -27.65 33.70
N LEU A 324 -5.05 -28.52 33.02
CA LEU A 324 -5.59 -29.69 32.35
C LEU A 324 -6.28 -30.64 33.35
N PHE A 325 -5.73 -30.80 34.56
CA PHE A 325 -6.39 -31.56 35.63
C PHE A 325 -7.62 -30.86 36.22
N VAL A 326 -7.68 -29.53 36.21
CA VAL A 326 -8.89 -28.78 36.62
C VAL A 326 -10.03 -29.02 35.61
N LEU A 327 -9.70 -29.15 34.34
CA LEU A 327 -10.66 -29.35 33.24
C LEU A 327 -11.03 -30.82 32.99
N TRP A 328 -10.48 -31.76 33.77
CA TRP A 328 -10.61 -33.20 33.52
C TRP A 328 -12.06 -33.70 33.51
N GLY A 329 -12.44 -34.36 32.42
CA GLY A 329 -13.77 -34.96 32.24
C GLY A 329 -14.50 -34.49 30.98
N PRO A 330 -15.83 -34.69 30.93
CA PRO A 330 -16.64 -34.33 29.76
C PRO A 330 -16.58 -32.83 29.47
N CYS A 331 -16.34 -32.51 28.21
CA CYS A 331 -16.12 -31.16 27.74
C CYS A 331 -17.40 -30.62 27.09
N SER A 332 -17.84 -29.42 27.52
CA SER A 332 -19.04 -28.77 26.96
C SER A 332 -18.85 -27.27 26.87
N GLY A 333 -18.91 -26.72 25.64
CA GLY A 333 -18.64 -25.29 25.39
C GLY A 333 -17.17 -25.02 25.09
N ASN A 334 -16.68 -23.82 25.44
CA ASN A 334 -15.27 -23.48 25.28
C ASN A 334 -14.43 -24.22 26.33
N CYS A 335 -13.49 -25.03 25.88
CA CYS A 335 -12.83 -26.04 26.71
C CYS A 335 -11.38 -26.23 26.22
N PRO A 336 -10.48 -25.35 26.66
CA PRO A 336 -9.12 -25.29 26.13
C PRO A 336 -8.29 -26.54 26.46
N GLY A 337 -8.73 -27.39 27.40
CA GLY A 337 -8.03 -28.63 27.74
C GLY A 337 -8.36 -29.85 26.86
N ASP A 338 -9.30 -29.74 25.92
CA ASP A 338 -9.63 -30.80 24.93
C ASP A 338 -8.77 -30.59 23.69
N LEU A 339 -7.55 -31.14 23.76
CA LEU A 339 -6.46 -30.90 22.81
C LEU A 339 -6.60 -31.77 21.55
N ASP A 340 -7.29 -32.91 21.64
CA ASP A 340 -7.58 -33.76 20.49
C ASP A 340 -8.99 -33.57 19.91
N GLY A 341 -9.85 -32.78 20.57
CA GLY A 341 -11.17 -32.41 20.11
C GLY A 341 -12.19 -33.53 20.20
N ASP A 342 -11.96 -34.55 21.04
CA ASP A 342 -12.86 -35.70 21.18
C ASP A 342 -14.08 -35.45 22.08
N GLY A 343 -14.15 -34.25 22.69
CA GLY A 343 -15.21 -33.86 23.61
C GLY A 343 -14.99 -34.32 25.04
N GLN A 344 -13.79 -34.77 25.42
CA GLN A 344 -13.40 -35.11 26.77
C GLN A 344 -11.95 -34.68 27.05
N VAL A 345 -11.73 -34.01 28.17
CA VAL A 345 -10.37 -33.78 28.69
C VAL A 345 -9.93 -35.03 29.47
N GLY A 346 -8.93 -35.74 28.96
CA GLY A 346 -8.51 -37.03 29.49
C GLY A 346 -7.05 -37.40 29.21
N GLY A 347 -6.81 -38.71 29.17
CA GLY A 347 -5.46 -39.25 29.02
C GLY A 347 -4.84 -38.99 27.65
N SER A 348 -5.68 -38.80 26.62
CA SER A 348 -5.24 -38.46 25.26
C SER A 348 -4.67 -37.03 25.22
N ASP A 349 -5.39 -36.07 25.81
CA ASP A 349 -4.97 -34.67 25.93
C ASP A 349 -3.73 -34.52 26.81
N LEU A 350 -3.68 -35.25 27.91
CA LEU A 350 -2.47 -35.30 28.75
C LEU A 350 -1.25 -35.77 27.94
N GLY A 351 -1.44 -36.72 27.03
CA GLY A 351 -0.39 -37.17 26.12
C GLY A 351 0.07 -36.06 25.18
N LEU A 352 -0.86 -35.31 24.59
CA LEU A 352 -0.57 -34.17 23.72
C LEU A 352 0.14 -33.04 24.47
N LEU A 353 -0.27 -32.74 25.71
CA LEU A 353 0.38 -31.74 26.56
C LEU A 353 1.85 -32.10 26.81
N PHE A 354 2.17 -33.37 27.08
CA PHE A 354 3.57 -33.79 27.24
C PHE A 354 4.38 -33.79 25.94
N VAL A 355 3.74 -34.00 24.79
CA VAL A 355 4.42 -33.87 23.49
C VAL A 355 4.83 -32.42 23.25
N ALA A 356 4.02 -31.47 23.71
CA ALA A 356 4.27 -30.03 23.57
C ALA A 356 5.11 -29.42 24.70
N TRP A 357 5.66 -30.22 25.64
CA TRP A 357 6.32 -29.70 26.84
C TRP A 357 7.59 -28.88 26.55
N GLY A 358 7.62 -27.63 27.01
CA GLY A 358 8.74 -26.71 26.83
C GLY A 358 8.27 -25.30 26.45
N ASP A 359 9.25 -24.44 26.15
CA ASP A 359 8.97 -23.09 25.66
C ASP A 359 8.31 -23.16 24.27
N CYS A 360 7.36 -22.26 24.07
CA CYS A 360 6.86 -21.82 22.78
C CYS A 360 7.68 -20.57 22.39
#